data_AF-A0A849QKR1-F1
#
_entry.id   AF-A0A849QKR1-F1
#
_cell.length_a   1.000
_cell.length_b   1.000
_cell.length_c   1.000
_cell.angle_alpha   90.00
_cell.angle_beta   90.00
_cell.angle_gamma   90.00
#
_symmetry.space_group_name_H-M   'P 1'
#
loop_
_entity.id
_entity.type
_entity.pdbx_description
1 polymer ?
#
loop_
_entity_poly.entity_id
_entity_poly.type
_entity_poly.pdbx_seq_one_letter_code
_entity_poly.pdbx_strand_id
1 'polypeptide(L)'
;MKIRKDKEVLVALGAALLMIAIGVASWVFDAPIFFDKPVYMAVALICSGIVVALIGVDLARRSKEELVRDERCIKNVHKAGFVAFWIMIAMLLIIPIFGKYSSFPINESLLVMCIGLYSFMLLMWHYNRKGDVE
;
A
#
# COMPACT_ATOMS: atom_id res chain seq x y z
N MET A 1 -10.68 20.81 -12.38
CA MET A 1 -10.23 19.44 -12.74
C MET A 1 -11.46 18.57 -12.98
N LYS A 2 -11.59 17.95 -14.17
CA LYS A 2 -12.64 16.94 -14.43
C LYS A 2 -12.15 15.60 -13.87
N ILE A 3 -12.77 15.14 -12.77
CA ILE A 3 -12.49 13.82 -12.20
C ILE A 3 -13.10 12.76 -13.12
N ARG A 4 -12.31 11.76 -13.51
CA ARG A 4 -12.74 10.67 -14.36
C ARG A 4 -13.65 9.73 -13.58
N LYS A 5 -14.89 9.54 -14.05
CA LYS A 5 -15.89 8.65 -13.44
C LYS A 5 -15.89 7.26 -14.08
N ASP A 6 -14.72 6.73 -14.38
CA ASP A 6 -14.64 5.37 -14.93
C ASP A 6 -15.08 4.35 -13.89
N LYS A 7 -15.76 3.30 -14.35
CA LYS A 7 -16.22 2.19 -13.50
C LYS A 7 -15.08 1.60 -12.67
N GLU A 8 -13.88 1.47 -13.24
CA GLU A 8 -12.69 0.92 -12.59
C GLU A 8 -12.21 1.78 -11.42
N VAL A 9 -12.17 3.10 -11.59
CA VAL A 9 -11.80 4.07 -10.54
C VAL A 9 -12.83 4.02 -9.41
N LEU A 10 -14.12 3.93 -9.75
CA LEU A 10 -15.20 3.85 -8.77
C LEU A 10 -15.15 2.54 -7.96
N VAL A 11 -14.85 1.42 -8.63
CA VAL A 11 -14.67 0.11 -7.99
C VAL A 11 -13.45 0.11 -7.07
N ALA A 12 -12.32 0.69 -7.50
CA ALA A 12 -11.12 0.80 -6.67
C ALA A 12 -11.36 1.65 -5.40
N LEU A 13 -12.02 2.79 -5.53
CA LEU A 13 -12.38 3.64 -4.39
C LEU A 13 -13.43 2.98 -3.48
N GLY A 14 -14.41 2.27 -4.05
CA GLY A 14 -15.39 1.50 -3.29
C GLY A 14 -14.75 0.36 -2.50
N ALA A 15 -13.81 -0.37 -3.12
CA ALA A 15 -13.04 -1.43 -2.46
C ALA A 15 -12.17 -0.87 -1.33
N ALA A 16 -11.51 0.26 -1.56
CA ALA A 16 -10.72 0.94 -0.54
C ALA A 16 -11.56 1.32 0.69
N LEU A 17 -12.74 1.92 0.47
CA LEU A 17 -13.67 2.27 1.55
C LEU A 17 -14.16 1.03 2.31
N LEU A 18 -14.47 -0.06 1.60
CA LEU A 18 -14.85 -1.34 2.20
C LEU A 18 -13.73 -1.91 3.09
N MET A 19 -12.49 -1.89 2.62
CA MET A 19 -11.33 -2.36 3.39
C MET A 19 -11.14 -1.54 4.67
N ILE A 20 -11.26 -0.20 4.59
CA ILE A 20 -11.20 0.68 5.76
C ILE A 20 -12.35 0.37 6.73
N ALA A 21 -13.58 0.26 6.22
CA ALA A 21 -14.76 0.00 7.05
C ALA A 21 -14.68 -1.35 7.77
N ILE A 22 -14.27 -2.42 7.08
CA ILE A 22 -14.06 -3.75 7.68
C ILE A 22 -12.94 -3.70 8.71
N GLY A 23 -11.86 -2.97 8.43
CA GLY A 23 -10.73 -2.84 9.36
C GLY A 23 -11.12 -2.11 10.63
N VAL A 24 -11.86 -1.00 10.52
CA VAL A 24 -12.38 -0.26 11.68
C VAL A 24 -13.39 -1.09 12.47
N ALA A 25 -14.30 -1.78 11.79
CA ALA A 25 -15.26 -2.67 12.47
C ALA A 25 -14.55 -3.80 13.22
N SER A 26 -13.53 -4.41 12.61
CA SER A 26 -12.74 -5.48 13.23
C SER A 26 -11.97 -4.98 14.47
N TRP A 27 -11.51 -3.72 14.45
CA TRP A 27 -10.90 -3.08 15.62
C TRP A 27 -11.94 -2.80 16.71
N VAL A 28 -13.03 -2.12 16.38
CA VAL A 28 -14.00 -1.62 17.39
C VAL A 28 -14.77 -2.74 18.08
N PHE A 29 -15.14 -3.79 17.34
CA PHE A 29 -15.99 -4.85 17.87
C PHE A 29 -15.20 -6.03 18.45
N ASP A 30 -13.86 -5.95 18.47
CA ASP A 30 -12.95 -7.04 18.85
C ASP A 30 -13.40 -8.39 18.24
N ALA A 31 -13.95 -8.32 17.03
CA ALA A 31 -14.76 -9.38 16.47
C ALA A 31 -13.84 -10.55 16.10
N PRO A 32 -13.97 -11.73 16.75
CA PRO A 32 -13.13 -12.89 16.44
C PRO A 32 -13.49 -13.55 15.10
N ILE A 33 -14.45 -12.97 14.36
CA ILE A 33 -15.04 -13.52 13.14
C ILE A 33 -13.99 -13.75 12.04
N PHE A 34 -12.87 -13.01 12.07
CA PHE A 34 -11.87 -13.10 11.00
C PHE A 34 -10.45 -13.46 11.47
N PHE A 35 -10.00 -13.06 12.67
CA PHE A 35 -8.58 -13.21 13.06
C PHE A 35 -8.34 -13.42 14.56
N ASP A 36 -7.46 -14.37 14.90
CA ASP A 36 -6.98 -14.67 16.27
C ASP A 36 -6.21 -13.50 16.95
N LYS A 37 -5.80 -12.49 16.18
CA LYS A 37 -5.17 -11.25 16.67
C LYS A 37 -5.79 -10.04 15.96
N PRO A 38 -6.94 -9.53 16.45
CA PRO A 38 -7.78 -8.61 15.68
C PRO A 38 -7.10 -7.27 15.37
N VAL A 39 -6.25 -6.77 16.27
CA VAL A 39 -5.69 -5.41 16.19
C VAL A 39 -4.70 -5.24 15.03
N TYR A 40 -3.73 -6.14 14.85
CA TYR A 40 -2.69 -5.96 13.82
C TYR A 40 -3.24 -6.07 12.41
N MET A 41 -4.17 -7.01 12.21
CA MET A 41 -4.76 -7.25 10.90
C MET A 41 -5.75 -6.15 10.54
N ALA A 42 -6.50 -5.63 11.52
CA ALA A 42 -7.32 -4.43 11.36
C ALA A 42 -6.48 -3.22 10.93
N VAL A 43 -5.36 -2.95 11.61
CA VAL A 43 -4.45 -1.85 11.25
C VAL A 43 -3.90 -2.03 9.82
N ALA A 44 -3.47 -3.24 9.46
CA ALA A 44 -2.97 -3.53 8.12
C ALA A 44 -4.06 -3.36 7.04
N LEU A 45 -5.31 -3.71 7.34
CA LEU A 45 -6.45 -3.56 6.42
C LEU A 45 -6.82 -2.08 6.22
N ILE A 46 -6.78 -1.28 7.29
CA ILE A 46 -7.00 0.16 7.22
C ILE A 46 -5.91 0.82 6.39
N CYS A 47 -4.64 0.51 6.67
CA CYS A 47 -3.50 1.06 5.93
C CYS A 47 -3.55 0.71 4.43
N SER A 48 -3.90 -0.54 4.09
CA SER A 48 -4.04 -0.95 2.68
C SER A 48 -5.18 -0.22 2.00
N GLY A 49 -6.33 -0.11 2.67
CA GLY A 49 -7.47 0.66 2.17
C GLY A 49 -7.11 2.13 1.91
N ILE A 50 -6.34 2.78 2.80
CA ILE A 50 -5.88 4.16 2.59
C ILE A 50 -4.98 4.26 1.35
N VAL A 51 -4.03 3.34 1.18
CA VAL A 51 -3.13 3.35 0.01
C VAL A 51 -3.91 3.16 -1.29
N VAL A 52 -4.86 2.22 -1.32
CA VAL A 52 -5.73 1.99 -2.49
C VAL A 52 -6.60 3.21 -2.77
N ALA A 53 -7.11 3.89 -1.74
CA ALA A 53 -7.86 5.14 -1.91
C ALA A 53 -6.99 6.24 -2.54
N LEU A 54 -5.77 6.42 -2.06
CA LEU A 54 -4.84 7.42 -2.60
C LEU A 54 -4.50 7.14 -4.06
N ILE A 55 -4.20 5.89 -4.41
CA ILE A 55 -3.94 5.47 -5.79
C ILE A 55 -5.19 5.67 -6.65
N GLY A 56 -6.37 5.29 -6.16
CA GLY A 56 -7.64 5.47 -6.87
C GLY A 56 -7.94 6.94 -7.15
N VAL A 57 -7.71 7.84 -6.19
CA VAL A 57 -7.88 9.29 -6.38
C VAL A 57 -6.86 9.84 -7.37
N ASP A 58 -5.61 9.38 -7.34
CA ASP A 58 -4.59 9.79 -8.32
C ASP A 58 -4.96 9.34 -9.74
N LEU A 59 -5.40 8.09 -9.88
CA LEU A 59 -5.87 7.53 -11.15
C LEU A 59 -7.09 8.27 -11.70
N ALA A 60 -8.00 8.72 -10.80
CA ALA A 60 -9.16 9.52 -11.15
C ALA A 60 -8.82 10.91 -11.68
N ARG A 61 -7.64 11.43 -11.32
CA ARG A 61 -7.15 12.76 -11.73
C ARG A 61 -6.41 12.73 -13.07
N ARG A 62 -5.78 11.60 -13.43
CA ARG A 62 -5.01 11.44 -14.67
C ARG A 62 -5.90 11.18 -15.89
N SER A 63 -5.51 11.72 -17.05
CA SER A 63 -6.23 11.49 -18.31
C SER A 63 -5.99 10.06 -18.85
N LYS A 64 -6.86 9.55 -19.72
CA LYS A 64 -6.67 8.19 -20.30
C LYS A 64 -5.42 8.10 -21.18
N GLU A 65 -4.99 9.22 -21.75
CA GLU A 65 -3.83 9.29 -22.65
C GLU A 65 -2.50 9.22 -21.86
N GLU A 66 -2.46 9.74 -20.63
CA GLU A 66 -1.32 9.59 -19.71
C GLU A 66 -1.13 8.16 -19.16
N LEU A 67 -2.13 7.29 -19.31
CA LEU A 67 -2.08 5.91 -18.83
C LEU A 67 -1.46 4.94 -19.83
N VAL A 68 -1.14 5.39 -21.04
CA VAL A 68 -0.38 4.59 -21.99
C VAL A 68 0.99 4.32 -21.38
N ARG A 69 1.35 3.03 -21.28
CA ARG A 69 2.57 2.58 -20.59
C ARG A 69 3.79 2.93 -21.42
N ASP A 70 4.27 4.15 -21.23
CA ASP A 70 5.46 4.65 -21.89
C ASP A 70 6.73 4.03 -21.28
N GLU A 71 7.86 4.07 -22.00
CA GLU A 71 9.13 3.50 -21.52
C GLU A 71 9.55 4.08 -20.16
N ARG A 72 9.17 5.33 -19.89
CA ARG A 72 9.35 6.03 -18.60
C ARG A 72 8.66 5.31 -17.45
N CYS A 73 7.47 4.77 -17.66
CA CYS A 73 6.72 4.02 -16.65
C CYS A 73 7.46 2.73 -16.27
N ILE A 74 8.02 2.02 -17.25
CA ILE A 74 8.80 0.80 -17.01
C ILE A 74 10.05 1.12 -16.17
N LYS A 75 10.76 2.20 -16.50
CA LYS A 75 11.95 2.65 -15.76
C LYS A 75 11.61 3.02 -14.31
N ASN A 76 10.47 3.70 -14.08
CA ASN A 76 10.01 4.06 -12.74
C ASN A 76 9.63 2.84 -11.90
N VAL A 77 8.97 1.84 -12.50
CA VAL A 77 8.65 0.58 -11.83
C VAL A 77 9.93 -0.15 -11.42
N HIS A 78 10.92 -0.21 -12.30
CA HIS A 78 12.20 -0.87 -12.00
C HIS A 78 12.94 -0.15 -10.86
N LYS A 79 12.94 1.19 -10.87
CA LYS A 79 13.53 2.02 -9.81
C LYS A 79 12.81 1.85 -8.47
N ALA A 80 11.48 1.86 -8.48
CA ALA A 80 10.66 1.63 -7.29
C ALA A 80 10.91 0.23 -6.71
N GLY A 81 10.98 -0.79 -7.57
CA GLY A 81 11.27 -2.17 -7.20
C GLY A 81 12.64 -2.32 -6.55
N PHE A 82 13.68 -1.74 -7.18
CA PHE A 82 15.04 -1.78 -6.65
C PHE A 82 15.14 -1.13 -5.26
N VAL A 83 14.54 0.05 -5.08
CA VAL A 83 14.58 0.74 -3.78
C VAL A 83 13.76 0.00 -2.73
N ALA A 84 12.58 -0.51 -3.08
CA ALA A 84 11.77 -1.31 -2.16
C ALA A 84 12.48 -2.60 -1.72
N PHE A 85 13.22 -3.24 -2.62
CA PHE A 85 14.05 -4.40 -2.32
C PHE A 85 15.17 -4.06 -1.31
N TRP A 86 15.85 -2.92 -1.46
CA TRP A 86 16.83 -2.47 -0.47
C TRP A 86 16.20 -2.16 0.89
N ILE A 87 15.00 -1.58 0.91
CA ILE A 87 14.25 -1.36 2.15
C ILE A 87 13.92 -2.71 2.82
N MET A 88 13.53 -3.73 2.04
CA MET A 88 13.30 -5.08 2.57
C MET A 88 14.57 -5.68 3.18
N ILE A 89 15.71 -5.60 2.50
CA ILE A 89 17.00 -6.09 3.03
C ILE A 89 17.35 -5.37 4.34
N ALA A 90 17.22 -4.04 4.37
CA ALA A 90 17.47 -3.27 5.58
C ALA A 90 16.56 -3.71 6.75
N MET A 91 15.27 -3.94 6.47
CA MET A 91 14.32 -4.39 7.47
C MET A 91 14.56 -5.82 7.94
N LEU A 92 15.03 -6.72 7.08
CA LEU A 92 15.46 -8.08 7.47
C LEU A 92 16.61 -8.05 8.48
N LEU A 93 17.47 -7.03 8.43
CA LEU A 93 18.57 -6.86 9.39
C LEU A 93 18.11 -6.20 10.68
N ILE A 94 17.18 -5.25 10.60
CA ILE A 94 16.73 -4.43 11.73
C ILE A 94 15.70 -5.15 12.60
N ILE A 95 14.70 -5.79 11.99
CA ILE A 95 13.55 -6.37 12.72
C ILE A 95 13.97 -7.43 13.75
N PRO A 96 14.88 -8.37 13.46
CA PRO A 96 15.31 -9.37 14.46
C PRO A 96 16.01 -8.74 15.68
N ILE A 97 16.70 -7.61 15.48
CA ILE A 97 17.36 -6.87 16.58
C ILE A 97 16.28 -6.33 17.53
N PHE A 98 15.23 -5.72 16.99
CA PHE A 98 14.11 -5.21 17.79
C PHE A 98 13.25 -6.33 18.37
N GLY A 99 13.04 -7.43 17.65
CA GLY A 99 12.34 -8.63 18.13
C GLY A 99 12.99 -9.22 19.39
N LYS A 100 14.31 -9.11 19.52
CA LYS A 100 15.04 -9.54 20.72
C LYS A 100 14.71 -8.71 21.97
N TYR A 101 14.31 -7.45 21.81
CA TYR A 101 13.97 -6.53 22.91
C TYR A 101 12.45 -6.34 23.08
N SER A 102 11.65 -6.96 22.23
CA SER A 102 10.22 -6.71 22.09
C SER A 102 9.46 -8.01 22.28
N SER A 103 8.62 -8.11 23.33
CA SER A 103 7.78 -9.30 23.59
C SER A 103 6.58 -9.44 22.63
N PHE A 104 6.60 -8.73 21.49
CA PHE A 104 5.50 -8.70 20.55
C PHE A 104 5.53 -9.92 19.63
N PRO A 105 4.51 -10.79 19.66
CA PRO A 105 4.46 -12.00 18.84
C PRO A 105 4.00 -11.65 17.41
N ILE A 106 4.84 -10.95 16.66
CA ILE A 106 4.60 -10.59 15.26
C ILE A 106 5.47 -11.49 14.39
N ASN A 107 4.90 -12.03 13.31
CA ASN A 107 5.66 -12.79 12.32
C ASN A 107 6.57 -11.82 11.55
N GLU A 108 7.87 -11.85 11.86
CA GLU A 108 8.88 -10.94 11.30
C GLU A 108 8.91 -10.99 9.76
N SER A 109 8.77 -12.18 9.18
CA SER A 109 8.76 -12.36 7.72
C SER A 109 7.55 -11.71 7.06
N LEU A 110 6.37 -11.81 7.70
CA LEU A 110 5.16 -11.12 7.23
C LEU A 110 5.34 -9.60 7.29
N LEU A 111 5.95 -9.10 8.37
CA LEU A 111 6.20 -7.67 8.59
C LEU A 111 7.13 -7.09 7.51
N VAL A 112 8.25 -7.78 7.23
CA VAL A 112 9.19 -7.42 6.15
C VAL A 112 8.47 -7.39 4.80
N MET A 113 7.68 -8.43 4.49
CA MET A 113 6.94 -8.51 3.23
C MET A 113 5.95 -7.35 3.08
N CYS A 114 5.21 -7.03 4.15
CA CYS A 114 4.30 -5.88 4.16
C CYS A 114 5.07 -4.57 3.92
N ILE A 115 6.16 -4.32 4.64
CA ILE A 115 6.96 -3.09 4.45
C ILE A 115 7.48 -2.98 3.02
N GLY A 116 7.98 -4.07 2.45
CA GLY A 116 8.44 -4.11 1.06
C GLY A 116 7.35 -3.74 0.07
N LEU A 117 6.17 -4.35 0.22
CA LEU A 117 5.04 -4.15 -0.66
C LEU A 117 4.49 -2.71 -0.56
N TYR A 118 4.35 -2.18 0.65
CA TYR A 118 3.95 -0.78 0.87
C TYR A 118 4.98 0.20 0.33
N SER A 119 6.27 -0.04 0.59
CA SER A 119 7.35 0.81 0.09
C SER A 119 7.36 0.84 -1.43
N PHE A 120 7.19 -0.31 -2.08
CA PHE A 120 7.08 -0.40 -3.52
C PHE A 120 5.90 0.41 -4.07
N MET A 121 4.70 0.23 -3.50
CA MET A 121 3.52 0.98 -3.92
C MET A 121 3.69 2.50 -3.77
N LEU A 122 4.24 2.95 -2.63
CA LEU A 122 4.50 4.37 -2.38
C LEU A 122 5.56 4.94 -3.33
N LEU A 123 6.65 4.20 -3.58
CA LEU A 123 7.72 4.63 -4.48
C LEU A 123 7.26 4.65 -5.94
N MET A 124 6.47 3.66 -6.36
CA MET A 124 5.88 3.62 -7.70
C MET A 124 4.99 4.84 -7.93
N TRP A 125 4.13 5.17 -6.96
CA TRP A 125 3.31 6.38 -7.00
C TRP A 125 4.16 7.65 -7.04
N HIS A 126 5.17 7.75 -6.17
CA HIS A 126 6.05 8.93 -6.08
C HIS A 126 6.85 9.18 -7.36
N TYR A 127 7.47 8.15 -7.94
CA TYR A 127 8.25 8.30 -9.17
C TYR A 127 7.36 8.61 -10.38
N ASN A 128 6.15 8.06 -10.44
CA ASN A 128 5.19 8.42 -11.48
C ASN A 128 4.66 9.85 -11.36
N ARG A 129 4.69 10.45 -10.17
CA ARG A 129 4.35 11.87 -10.00
C ARG A 129 5.51 12.81 -10.38
N LYS A 130 6.76 12.41 -10.16
CA LYS A 130 7.93 13.23 -10.52
C LYS A 130 8.20 13.30 -12.03
N GLY A 131 7.77 12.30 -12.80
CA GLY A 131 7.91 12.30 -14.25
C GLY A 131 7.07 13.34 -14.99
N ASP A 132 6.09 13.96 -14.32
CA ASP A 132 5.21 15.00 -14.88
C ASP A 132 5.74 16.43 -14.67
N VAL A 133 6.90 16.61 -14.01
CA VAL A 133 7.44 17.93 -13.61
C VAL A 133 8.78 18.27 -14.28
N GLU A 134 9.27 17.42 -15.19
CA GLU A 134 10.41 17.67 -16.08
C GLU A 134 9.94 17.61 -17.55
#